data_AF-A0A958PXW8-F1
#
_entry.id   AF-A0A958PXW8-F1
#
_cell.length_a   1.000
_cell.length_b   1.000
_cell.length_c   1.000
_cell.angle_alpha   90.00
_cell.angle_beta   90.00
_cell.angle_gamma   90.00
#
_symmetry.space_group_name_H-M   'P 1'
#
loop_
_entity.id
_entity.type
_entity.pdbx_description
1 polymer ?
#
loop_
_entity_poly.entity_id
_entity_poly.type
_entity_poly.pdbx_seq_one_letter_code
_entity_poly.pdbx_strand_id
1 'polypeptide(L)'
;MIEIDKNLFVGSLIDFENNQFDPDFYFVQACKEPCHRKAVGYSGRAPEDNHPEYLIAYRERKIILNMIDPPTGKYFDNILFESSLDFINEHLKNNKKILIHCNQGKSRSPSIGLLYLATKRKIRNDNYD
;
A
#
# COMPACT_ATOMS: atom_id res chain seq x y z
N MET A 1 -1.13 13.48 5.19
CA MET A 1 -0.94 12.87 3.84
C MET A 1 -0.27 13.87 2.92
N ILE A 2 0.47 13.40 1.91
CA ILE A 2 1.13 14.19 0.87
C ILE A 2 0.68 13.69 -0.50
N GLU A 3 0.25 14.57 -1.38
CA GLU A 3 -0.03 14.22 -2.78
C GLU A 3 1.28 14.14 -3.56
N ILE A 4 1.59 12.97 -4.12
CA ILE A 4 2.85 12.71 -4.84
C ILE A 4 2.67 12.68 -6.36
N ASP A 5 1.43 12.53 -6.80
CA ASP A 5 0.97 12.59 -8.18
C ASP A 5 -0.54 12.87 -8.16
N LYS A 6 -1.13 13.29 -9.29
CA LYS A 6 -2.55 13.65 -9.34
C LYS A 6 -3.43 12.52 -8.76
N ASN A 7 -4.19 12.84 -7.72
CA ASN A 7 -5.07 11.92 -6.98
C ASN A 7 -4.34 10.75 -6.28
N LEU A 8 -3.01 10.77 -6.16
CA LEU A 8 -2.22 9.75 -5.49
C LEU A 8 -1.51 10.33 -4.27
N PHE A 9 -1.83 9.79 -3.10
CA PHE A 9 -1.38 10.28 -1.82
C PHE A 9 -0.57 9.22 -1.07
N VAL A 10 0.41 9.69 -0.30
CA VAL A 10 1.13 8.89 0.69
C VAL A 10 0.82 9.42 2.09
N GLY A 11 0.54 8.52 3.03
CA GLY A 11 0.20 8.90 4.40
C GLY A 11 0.35 7.80 5.43
N SER A 12 -0.25 8.07 6.58
CA SER A 12 -0.25 7.26 7.80
C SER A 12 -1.60 6.58 8.05
N LEU A 13 -1.68 5.75 9.09
CA LEU A 13 -2.95 5.13 9.50
C LEU A 13 -3.99 6.18 9.89
N ILE A 14 -3.57 7.30 10.50
CA ILE A 14 -4.45 8.42 10.86
C ILE A 14 -5.07 9.04 9.60
N ASP A 15 -4.28 9.20 8.53
CA ASP A 15 -4.80 9.70 7.25
C ASP A 15 -5.85 8.75 6.65
N PHE A 16 -5.64 7.44 6.77
CA PHE A 16 -6.66 6.45 6.39
C PHE A 16 -7.93 6.61 7.22
N GLU A 17 -7.80 6.67 8.55
CA GLU A 17 -8.95 6.75 9.45
C GLU A 17 -9.82 7.97 9.17
N ASN A 18 -9.19 9.11 8.84
CA ASN A 18 -9.86 10.36 8.50
C ASN A 18 -10.57 10.33 7.13
N ASN A 19 -10.15 9.46 6.20
CA ASN A 19 -10.66 9.45 4.82
C ASN A 19 -11.44 8.18 4.45
N GLN A 20 -11.45 7.14 5.29
CA GLN A 20 -12.03 5.82 4.96
C GLN A 20 -13.52 5.85 4.59
N PHE A 21 -14.25 6.88 5.02
CA PHE A 21 -15.67 7.06 4.72
C PHE A 21 -15.95 7.90 3.47
N ASP A 22 -14.95 8.59 2.91
CA ASP A 22 -15.07 9.24 1.61
C ASP A 22 -15.12 8.16 0.51
N PRO A 23 -16.20 8.04 -0.27
CA PRO A 23 -16.37 6.98 -1.27
C PRO A 23 -15.41 7.10 -2.46
N ASP A 24 -14.79 8.26 -2.67
CA ASP A 24 -13.81 8.45 -3.75
C ASP A 24 -12.41 7.98 -3.39
N PHE A 25 -12.15 7.73 -2.10
CA PHE A 25 -10.87 7.18 -1.67
C PHE A 25 -10.80 5.66 -1.77
N TYR A 26 -9.67 5.18 -2.26
CA TYR A 26 -9.23 3.80 -2.30
C TYR A 26 -7.88 3.71 -1.60
N PHE A 27 -7.57 2.55 -1.03
CA PHE A 27 -6.48 2.44 -0.06
C PHE A 27 -5.54 1.28 -0.38
N VAL A 28 -4.25 1.60 -0.42
CA VAL A 28 -3.18 0.60 -0.33
C VAL A 28 -2.73 0.57 1.12
N GLN A 29 -3.14 -0.46 1.88
CA GLN A 29 -2.79 -0.61 3.29
C GLN A 29 -1.50 -1.43 3.43
N ALA A 30 -0.36 -0.75 3.42
CA ALA A 30 0.97 -1.33 3.56
C ALA A 30 1.34 -1.60 5.03
N CYS A 31 0.49 -2.36 5.73
CA CYS A 31 0.64 -2.65 7.16
C CYS A 31 0.08 -4.02 7.55
N LYS A 32 0.92 -4.86 8.14
CA LYS A 32 0.45 -6.07 8.81
C LYS A 32 -0.42 -5.73 10.02
N GLU A 33 0.13 -4.96 10.94
CA GLU A 33 -0.54 -4.52 12.16
C GLU A 33 -1.00 -3.06 12.02
N PRO A 34 -2.26 -2.71 12.34
CA PRO A 34 -3.37 -3.62 12.62
C PRO A 34 -4.04 -4.15 11.32
N CYS A 35 -3.65 -3.66 10.14
CA CYS A 35 -4.48 -3.69 8.94
C CYS A 35 -4.73 -5.12 8.41
N HIS A 36 -3.68 -5.82 7.96
CA HIS A 36 -3.81 -7.19 7.46
C HIS A 36 -4.36 -8.15 8.52
N ARG A 37 -3.88 -8.03 9.77
CA ARG A 37 -4.37 -8.86 10.88
C ARG A 37 -5.87 -8.71 11.08
N LYS A 38 -6.38 -7.48 11.18
CA LYS A 38 -7.81 -7.23 11.36
C LYS A 38 -8.62 -7.67 10.15
N ALA A 39 -8.09 -7.52 8.94
CA ALA A 39 -8.79 -7.90 7.72
C ALA A 39 -8.96 -9.41 7.56
N VAL A 40 -7.93 -10.20 7.90
CA VAL A 40 -7.91 -11.66 7.75
C VAL A 40 -8.40 -12.38 9.02
N GLY A 41 -8.21 -11.80 10.21
CA GLY A 41 -8.78 -12.30 11.47
C GLY A 41 -7.93 -13.32 12.22
N TYR A 42 -6.63 -13.45 11.92
CA TYR A 42 -5.75 -14.39 12.63
C TYR A 42 -5.21 -13.81 13.96
N SER A 43 -5.10 -14.68 14.98
CA SER A 43 -4.57 -14.33 16.30
C SER A 43 -3.06 -14.60 16.45
N GLY A 44 -2.52 -15.53 15.65
CA GLY A 44 -1.11 -15.93 15.69
C GLY A 44 -0.14 -14.90 15.12
N ARG A 45 1.11 -15.32 14.87
CA ARG A 45 2.10 -14.44 14.24
C ARG A 45 1.75 -14.12 12.79
N ALA A 46 1.13 -15.03 12.05
CA ALA A 46 0.70 -14.86 10.66
C ALA A 46 -0.54 -15.75 10.43
N PRO A 47 -1.24 -15.63 9.28
CA PRO A 47 -2.14 -16.67 8.81
C PRO A 47 -1.40 -18.00 8.60
N GLU A 48 -2.12 -19.10 8.38
CA GLU A 48 -1.53 -20.36 7.93
C GLU A 48 -0.81 -20.17 6.58
N ASP A 49 0.30 -20.87 6.35
CA ASP A 49 1.16 -20.65 5.16
C ASP A 49 0.43 -20.86 3.83
N ASN A 50 -0.62 -21.69 3.80
CA ASN A 50 -1.46 -21.96 2.64
C ASN A 50 -2.71 -21.06 2.56
N HIS A 51 -2.85 -20.08 3.45
CA HIS A 51 -4.01 -19.20 3.46
C HIS A 51 -4.06 -18.37 2.16
N PRO A 52 -5.20 -18.30 1.46
CA PRO A 52 -5.29 -17.61 0.18
C PRO A 52 -4.98 -16.11 0.29
N GLU A 53 -5.27 -15.52 1.45
CA GLU A 53 -4.94 -14.12 1.78
C GLU A 53 -3.66 -14.01 2.66
N TYR A 54 -2.68 -14.91 2.52
CA TYR A 54 -1.47 -14.85 3.36
C TYR A 54 -0.67 -13.56 3.16
N LEU A 55 -0.46 -13.17 1.90
CA LEU A 55 0.29 -11.97 1.54
C LEU A 55 -0.60 -10.75 1.35
N ILE A 56 -1.78 -10.93 0.76
CA ILE A 56 -2.65 -9.86 0.30
C ILE A 56 -4.10 -10.24 0.56
N ALA A 57 -4.86 -9.31 1.13
CA ALA A 57 -6.30 -9.37 1.23
C ALA A 57 -6.94 -8.24 0.40
N TYR A 58 -8.09 -8.53 -0.21
CA TYR A 58 -8.86 -7.55 -0.98
C TYR A 58 -10.19 -7.27 -0.32
N ARG A 59 -10.53 -6.00 -0.15
CA ARG A 59 -11.87 -5.54 0.24
C ARG A 59 -12.26 -4.44 -0.76
N GLU A 60 -13.55 -4.17 -0.92
CA GLU A 60 -14.10 -3.31 -2.00
C GLU A 60 -13.22 -2.13 -2.47
N ARG A 61 -12.75 -1.28 -1.54
CA ARG A 61 -11.91 -0.10 -1.85
C ARG A 61 -10.48 -0.21 -1.31
N LYS A 62 -10.00 -1.42 -1.01
CA LYS A 62 -8.75 -1.66 -0.28
C LYS A 62 -7.99 -2.87 -0.81
N ILE A 63 -6.72 -2.67 -1.13
CA ILE A 63 -5.73 -3.74 -1.14
C ILE A 63 -4.95 -3.68 0.18
N ILE A 64 -4.84 -4.81 0.88
CA ILE A 64 -4.34 -4.87 2.25
C ILE A 64 -3.16 -5.84 2.28
N LEU A 65 -1.98 -5.32 2.59
CA LEU A 65 -0.72 -6.04 2.43
C LEU A 65 -0.21 -6.54 3.78
N ASN A 66 0.22 -7.79 3.85
CA ASN A 66 0.91 -8.36 5.00
C ASN A 66 2.36 -7.85 5.11
N MET A 67 2.54 -6.53 5.17
CA MET A 67 3.84 -5.87 5.19
C MET A 67 4.27 -5.49 6.61
N ILE A 68 5.38 -6.09 7.05
CA ILE A 68 6.13 -5.70 8.25
C ILE A 68 7.19 -4.63 7.92
N ASP A 69 7.75 -3.98 8.94
CA ASP A 69 8.81 -2.95 8.81
C ASP A 69 10.15 -3.43 9.43
N PRO A 70 10.76 -4.50 8.88
CA PRO A 70 12.00 -5.05 9.39
C PRO A 70 13.21 -4.20 8.94
N PRO A 71 14.37 -4.34 9.61
CA PRO A 71 15.61 -3.69 9.19
C PRO A 71 16.21 -4.26 7.88
N THR A 72 15.53 -5.18 7.20
CA THR A 72 16.03 -5.86 5.98
C THR A 72 14.93 -6.09 4.97
N GLY A 73 15.25 -5.94 3.68
CA GLY A 73 14.31 -6.12 2.57
C GLY A 73 13.91 -7.58 2.29
N LYS A 74 14.54 -8.57 2.93
CA LYS A 74 14.36 -10.01 2.63
C LYS A 74 12.94 -10.55 2.85
N TYR A 75 12.09 -9.78 3.54
CA TYR A 75 10.72 -10.17 3.88
C TYR A 75 9.67 -9.56 2.95
N PHE A 76 10.07 -8.85 1.89
CA PHE A 76 9.15 -8.31 0.91
C PHE A 76 9.15 -9.18 -0.34
N ASP A 77 7.98 -9.74 -0.64
CA ASP A 77 7.74 -10.43 -1.90
C ASP A 77 7.34 -9.40 -2.98
N ASN A 78 7.86 -9.58 -4.20
CA ASN A 78 7.59 -8.72 -5.35
C ASN A 78 6.08 -8.58 -5.62
N ILE A 79 5.31 -9.65 -5.38
CA ILE A 79 3.86 -9.64 -5.64
C ILE A 79 3.13 -8.55 -4.83
N LEU A 80 3.65 -8.16 -3.66
CA LEU A 80 3.07 -7.08 -2.85
C LEU A 80 3.17 -5.74 -3.56
N PHE A 81 4.30 -5.48 -4.23
CA PHE A 81 4.53 -4.25 -4.97
C PHE A 81 3.79 -4.25 -6.30
N GLU A 82 3.88 -5.33 -7.07
CA GLU A 82 3.20 -5.49 -8.36
C GLU A 82 1.68 -5.30 -8.20
N SER A 83 1.07 -6.03 -7.26
CA SER A 83 -0.37 -5.91 -6.97
C SER A 83 -0.76 -4.50 -6.51
N SER A 84 0.10 -3.82 -5.75
CA SER A 84 -0.14 -2.43 -5.33
C SER A 84 -0.11 -1.48 -6.51
N LEU A 85 0.86 -1.62 -7.41
CA LEU A 85 0.97 -0.78 -8.60
C LEU A 85 -0.21 -0.99 -9.56
N ASP A 86 -0.67 -2.23 -9.71
CA ASP A 86 -1.85 -2.56 -10.52
C ASP A 86 -3.12 -1.93 -9.94
N PHE A 87 -3.34 -2.09 -8.63
CA PHE A 87 -4.45 -1.45 -7.90
C PHE A 87 -4.43 0.08 -8.06
N ILE A 88 -3.27 0.72 -7.91
CA ILE A 88 -3.10 2.16 -8.10
C ILE A 88 -3.47 2.54 -9.54
N ASN A 89 -2.93 1.83 -10.54
CA ASN A 89 -3.16 2.14 -11.95
C ASN A 89 -4.63 2.00 -12.35
N GLU A 90 -5.29 0.94 -11.91
CA GLU A 90 -6.70 0.67 -12.21
C GLU A 90 -7.59 1.81 -11.70
N HIS A 91 -7.44 2.18 -10.43
CA HIS A 91 -8.36 3.13 -9.82
C HIS A 91 -8.04 4.60 -10.15
N LEU A 92 -6.78 4.94 -10.42
CA LEU A 92 -6.43 6.25 -10.97
C LEU A 92 -7.04 6.48 -12.37
N LYS A 93 -7.09 5.44 -13.23
CA LYS A 93 -7.77 5.53 -14.54
C LYS A 93 -9.27 5.83 -14.40
N ASN A 94 -9.87 5.38 -13.30
CA ASN A 94 -11.26 5.63 -12.95
C ASN A 94 -11.46 6.93 -12.15
N ASN A 95 -10.46 7.83 -12.16
CA ASN A 95 -10.47 9.14 -11.49
C ASN A 95 -10.75 9.06 -9.98
N LYS A 96 -10.34 7.96 -9.33
CA LYS A 96 -10.41 7.80 -7.88
C LYS A 96 -9.18 8.37 -7.18
N LYS A 97 -9.33 8.70 -5.90
CA LYS A 97 -8.24 9.13 -5.04
C LYS A 97 -7.62 7.90 -4.39
N ILE A 98 -6.30 7.73 -4.47
CA ILE A 98 -5.61 6.60 -3.86
C ILE A 98 -4.76 7.10 -2.70
N LEU A 99 -4.98 6.56 -1.50
CA LEU A 99 -4.09 6.76 -0.37
C LEU A 99 -3.29 5.48 -0.10
N ILE A 100 -1.98 5.56 -0.32
CA ILE A 100 -1.02 4.57 0.13
C ILE A 100 -0.65 4.91 1.57
N HIS A 101 -0.94 4.01 2.51
CA HIS A 101 -0.57 4.25 3.90
C HIS A 101 0.09 3.04 4.56
N CYS A 102 0.95 3.32 5.54
CA CYS A 102 1.41 2.34 6.51
C CYS A 102 1.06 2.86 7.92
N ASN A 103 1.77 2.43 8.95
CA ASN A 103 1.51 2.92 10.31
C ASN A 103 1.81 4.43 10.43
N GLN A 104 3.07 4.83 10.15
CA GLN A 104 3.53 6.21 10.35
C GLN A 104 3.63 7.03 9.05
N GLY A 105 3.49 6.38 7.89
CA GLY A 105 3.66 7.05 6.60
C GLY A 105 5.09 7.41 6.22
N LYS A 106 6.10 6.69 6.74
CA LYS A 106 7.52 7.06 6.62
C LYS A 106 8.43 6.06 5.88
N SER A 107 8.02 4.79 5.80
CA SER A 107 8.84 3.70 5.24
C SER A 107 8.06 3.06 4.09
N ARG A 108 7.31 1.98 4.37
CA ARG A 108 6.54 1.18 3.40
C ARG A 108 5.68 2.00 2.42
N SER A 109 4.85 2.93 2.91
CA SER A 109 3.98 3.70 2.01
C SER A 109 4.74 4.69 1.10
N PRO A 110 5.71 5.50 1.59
CA PRO A 110 6.61 6.23 0.70
C PRO A 110 7.37 5.35 -0.29
N SER A 111 7.80 4.14 0.10
CA SER A 111 8.52 3.23 -0.81
C SER A 111 7.64 2.78 -1.99
N ILE A 112 6.39 2.39 -1.75
CA ILE A 112 5.44 2.05 -2.83
C ILE A 112 5.15 3.27 -3.70
N GLY A 113 4.94 4.44 -3.08
CA GLY A 113 4.72 5.69 -3.81
C GLY A 113 5.91 6.07 -4.71
N LEU A 114 7.13 5.97 -4.19
CA LEU A 114 8.35 6.23 -4.96
C LEU A 114 8.51 5.24 -6.12
N LEU A 115 8.25 3.95 -5.87
CA LEU A 115 8.29 2.92 -6.90
C LEU A 115 7.27 3.21 -8.01
N TYR A 116 6.06 3.65 -7.67
CA TYR A 116 5.08 4.09 -8.65
C TYR A 116 5.62 5.23 -9.51
N LEU A 117 6.18 6.28 -8.90
CA LEU A 117 6.75 7.40 -9.65
C LEU A 117 7.90 6.96 -10.57
N ALA A 118 8.77 6.07 -10.09
CA ALA A 118 9.87 5.49 -10.86
C ALA A 118 9.37 4.72 -12.08
N THR A 119 8.41 3.81 -11.89
CA THR A 119 7.84 2.99 -12.97
C THR A 119 7.06 3.81 -13.99
N LYS A 120 6.51 4.97 -13.58
CA LYS A 120 5.87 5.95 -14.47
C LYS A 120 6.82 6.99 -15.05
N ARG A 121 8.13 6.90 -14.78
CA ARG A 121 9.15 7.86 -15.23
C ARG A 121 8.83 9.31 -14.83
N LYS A 122 8.21 9.48 -13.64
CA LYS A 122 7.86 10.78 -13.06
C LYS A 122 8.98 11.36 -12.19
N ILE A 123 9.97 10.56 -11.85
CA ILE A 123 11.25 11.00 -11.30
C ILE A 123 12.32 10.93 -12.38
N ARG A 124 13.22 11.91 -12.40
CA ARG A 124 14.37 11.90 -13.29
C ARG A 124 15.35 10.82 -12.84
N ASN A 125 15.91 10.11 -13.81
CA ASN A 125 16.92 9.07 -13.64
C ASN A 125 18.26 9.46 -14.26
N ASP A 126 18.45 10.75 -14.52
CA ASP A 126 19.62 11.34 -15.19
C ASP A 126 20.91 11.27 -14.36
N ASN A 127 20.81 11.07 -13.04
CA ASN A 127 21.95 11.00 -12.12
C ASN A 127 22.09 9.62 -11.44
N TYR A 128 21.61 8.53 -12.06
CA TYR A 128 21.70 7.17 -11.51
C TYR A 128 22.92 6.38 -12.01
N ASP A 129 23.77 7.00 -12.82
CA ASP A 129 25.05 6.46 -13.29
C ASP A 129 26.13 6.50 -12.18
#